data_AF-A0A9P0FBP5-F1
#
_entry.id   AF-A0A9P0FBP5-F1
#
_cell.length_a   1.000
_cell.length_b   1.000
_cell.length_c   1.000
_cell.angle_alpha   90.00
_cell.angle_beta   90.00
_cell.angle_gamma   90.00
#
_symmetry.space_group_name_H-M   'P 1'
#
loop_
_entity.id
_entity.type
_entity.pdbx_description
1 polymer ?
#
loop_
_entity_poly.entity_id
_entity_poly.type
_entity_poly.pdbx_seq_one_letter_code
_entity_poly.pdbx_strand_id
1 'polypeptide(L)'
;MLMKDLLYFACRHHIFELVLEACFSMCIPPSSGPNIQLFQRFQKNWVITTTAFHRARWMAKAIYVLKFFMFQTQFALTRVEKKSLGRIASFIVSTYVFGWFEAPFPIRAPENDVRFLKRLLSYEKVDPEVAQAAIKKFSGRLWYLGEEMIFLFLFDNRVDEKTKKQMVEVFKTGNHCFVKENFTPFESRKIKAIVCKSDIENLRLEHFVSARSIRLFEILNIDSKWLLEMGRR
;
A
#
# COMPACT_ATOMS: atom_id res chain seq x y z
N MET A 1 -0.27 -32.39 9.20
CA MET A 1 0.37 -31.15 9.68
C MET A 1 1.36 -30.72 8.61
N LEU A 2 1.15 -29.61 7.92
CA LEU A 2 2.07 -29.15 6.87
C LEU A 2 3.41 -28.78 7.52
N MET A 3 4.43 -29.63 7.38
CA MET A 3 5.78 -29.43 7.96
C MET A 3 6.62 -28.39 7.18
N LYS A 4 6.00 -27.36 6.62
CA LYS A 4 6.70 -26.33 5.85
C LYS A 4 6.22 -24.95 6.29
N ASP A 5 7.19 -24.07 6.55
CA ASP A 5 6.94 -22.66 6.74
C ASP A 5 6.24 -22.08 5.49
N LEU A 6 5.23 -21.24 5.70
CA LEU A 6 4.49 -20.57 4.63
C LEU A 6 4.92 -19.11 4.53
N LEU A 7 5.10 -18.61 3.31
CA LEU A 7 5.27 -17.17 3.07
C LEU A 7 3.98 -16.44 3.40
N TYR A 8 4.06 -15.45 4.29
CA TYR A 8 2.93 -14.60 4.65
C TYR A 8 2.81 -13.42 3.69
N PHE A 9 2.09 -13.62 2.57
CA PHE A 9 1.72 -12.50 1.70
C PHE A 9 0.58 -11.69 2.30
N ALA A 10 0.80 -10.40 2.55
CA ALA A 10 -0.32 -9.50 2.80
C ALA A 10 -1.14 -9.34 1.51
N CYS A 11 -2.46 -9.40 1.62
CA CYS A 11 -3.33 -9.03 0.50
C CYS A 11 -3.18 -7.52 0.25
N ARG A 12 -2.40 -7.13 -0.76
CA ARG A 12 -2.15 -5.71 -1.07
C ARG A 12 -3.43 -4.96 -1.42
N HIS A 13 -4.40 -5.62 -2.05
CA HIS A 13 -5.75 -5.05 -2.22
C HIS A 13 -6.35 -4.65 -0.87
N HIS A 14 -6.30 -5.54 0.13
CA HIS A 14 -6.80 -5.22 1.47
C HIS A 14 -6.07 -4.02 2.10
N ILE A 15 -4.77 -3.88 1.90
CA ILE A 15 -4.02 -2.71 2.37
C ILE A 15 -4.53 -1.42 1.70
N PHE A 16 -4.70 -1.45 0.38
CA PHE A 16 -5.26 -0.31 -0.35
C PHE A 16 -6.72 -0.02 0.06
N GLU A 17 -7.53 -1.03 0.37
CA GLU A 17 -8.87 -0.83 0.95
C GLU A 17 -8.80 -0.02 2.26
N LEU A 18 -7.89 -0.39 3.16
CA LEU A 18 -7.69 0.32 4.43
C LEU A 18 -7.19 1.76 4.22
N VAL A 19 -6.35 2.00 3.21
CA VAL A 19 -5.90 3.36 2.85
C VAL A 19 -7.08 4.20 2.36
N LEU A 20 -7.88 3.66 1.44
CA LEU A 20 -9.05 4.37 0.93
C LEU A 20 -10.08 4.63 2.04
N GLU A 21 -10.28 3.69 2.95
CA GLU A 21 -11.12 3.87 4.14
C GLU A 21 -10.67 5.06 5.00
N ALA A 22 -9.36 5.19 5.24
CA ALA A 22 -8.80 6.28 6.02
C ALA A 22 -9.06 7.62 5.33
N CYS A 23 -8.78 7.73 4.03
CA CYS A 23 -9.07 8.93 3.24
C CYS A 23 -10.55 9.27 3.21
N PHE A 24 -11.40 8.25 3.08
CA PHE A 24 -12.84 8.40 3.07
C PHE A 24 -13.37 8.96 4.40
N SER A 25 -12.90 8.39 5.52
CA SER A 25 -13.28 8.80 6.88
C SER A 25 -12.78 10.20 7.23
N MET A 26 -11.70 10.66 6.58
CA MET A 26 -11.24 12.04 6.70
C MET A 26 -12.16 13.03 5.98
N CYS A 27 -12.68 12.67 4.81
CA CYS A 27 -13.47 13.59 3.98
C CYS A 27 -14.96 13.57 4.32
N ILE A 28 -15.48 12.45 4.80
CA ILE A 28 -16.91 12.25 5.09
C ILE A 28 -17.02 11.87 6.57
N PRO A 29 -17.77 12.64 7.38
CA PRO A 29 -17.96 12.34 8.79
C PRO A 29 -18.48 10.91 9.00
N PRO A 30 -18.09 10.25 10.10
CA PRO A 30 -18.64 8.94 10.43
C PRO A 30 -20.16 9.03 10.52
N SER A 31 -20.87 8.24 9.72
CA SER A 31 -22.31 8.10 9.87
C SER A 31 -22.58 7.17 11.05
N SER A 32 -23.50 7.54 11.94
CA SER A 32 -23.91 6.74 13.12
C SER A 32 -24.59 5.39 12.77
N GLY A 33 -24.65 5.01 11.49
CA GLY A 33 -25.19 3.74 11.01
C GLY A 33 -24.27 3.07 9.97
N PRO A 34 -24.51 1.79 9.63
CA PRO A 34 -23.64 0.98 8.74
C PRO A 34 -23.60 1.50 7.29
N ASN A 35 -24.46 2.46 6.96
CA ASN A 35 -24.64 3.01 5.63
C ASN A 35 -24.53 4.54 5.67
N ILE A 36 -23.65 5.08 4.84
CA ILE A 36 -23.51 6.52 4.65
C ILE A 36 -24.76 7.03 3.92
N GLN A 37 -25.50 7.95 4.55
CA GLN A 37 -26.78 8.48 4.02
C GLN A 37 -26.67 9.03 2.59
N LEU A 38 -25.51 9.57 2.23
CA LEU A 38 -25.18 9.98 0.87
C LEU A 38 -25.48 8.86 -0.13
N PHE A 39 -24.87 7.68 0.05
CA PHE A 39 -25.02 6.54 -0.87
C PHE A 39 -26.45 5.99 -0.87
N GLN A 40 -27.17 6.07 0.25
CA GLN A 40 -28.57 5.64 0.32
C GLN A 40 -29.50 6.56 -0.50
N ARG A 41 -29.30 7.88 -0.43
CA ARG A 41 -30.05 8.85 -1.26
C ARG A 41 -29.82 8.57 -2.75
N PHE A 42 -28.61 8.16 -3.12
CA PHE A 42 -28.27 7.80 -4.50
C PHE A 42 -28.88 6.48 -4.96
N GLN A 43 -28.90 5.45 -4.10
CA GLN A 43 -29.51 4.16 -4.41
C GLN A 43 -30.99 4.27 -4.76
N LYS A 44 -31.70 5.29 -4.26
CA LYS A 44 -33.11 5.53 -4.63
C LYS A 44 -33.28 6.02 -6.08
N ASN A 45 -32.27 6.69 -6.63
CA ASN A 45 -32.34 7.32 -7.96
C ASN A 45 -31.80 6.44 -9.08
N TRP A 46 -31.10 5.36 -8.75
CA TRP A 46 -30.58 4.41 -9.71
C TRP A 46 -30.88 2.99 -9.23
N VAL A 47 -31.45 2.16 -10.12
CA VAL A 47 -31.65 0.73 -9.89
C VAL A 47 -30.29 0.04 -9.88
N ILE A 48 -29.56 0.19 -8.78
CA ILE A 48 -28.31 -0.50 -8.52
C ILE A 48 -28.64 -1.63 -7.56
N THR A 49 -28.48 -2.87 -8.01
CA THR A 49 -28.66 -4.05 -7.17
C THR A 49 -27.78 -3.92 -5.93
N THR A 50 -28.44 -3.77 -4.78
CA THR A 50 -27.86 -3.57 -3.43
C THR A 50 -26.89 -4.66 -3.00
N THR A 51 -26.93 -5.82 -3.67
CA THR A 51 -26.06 -6.97 -3.44
C THR A 51 -24.56 -6.69 -3.66
N ALA A 52 -24.21 -5.70 -4.50
CA ALA A 52 -22.81 -5.34 -4.77
C ALA A 52 -22.12 -4.60 -3.60
N PHE A 53 -22.88 -3.87 -2.77
CA PHE A 53 -22.36 -3.13 -1.62
C PHE A 53 -21.91 -4.05 -0.47
N HIS A 54 -22.53 -5.23 -0.33
CA HIS A 54 -22.25 -6.15 0.77
C HIS A 54 -20.98 -7.00 0.57
N ARG A 55 -20.49 -7.16 -0.67
CA ARG A 55 -19.35 -8.05 -0.98
C ARG A 55 -18.10 -7.36 -1.55
N ALA A 56 -18.23 -6.23 -2.27
CA ALA A 56 -17.08 -5.45 -2.76
C ALA A 56 -16.92 -4.17 -1.92
N ARG A 57 -16.05 -4.19 -0.91
CA ARG A 57 -16.11 -3.24 0.22
C ARG A 57 -15.66 -1.83 -0.10
N TRP A 58 -14.57 -1.65 -0.83
CA TRP A 58 -13.93 -0.33 -0.99
C TRP A 58 -13.67 0.10 -2.43
N MET A 59 -13.28 -0.81 -3.34
CA MET A 59 -13.16 -0.46 -4.76
C MET A 59 -14.51 -0.06 -5.37
N ALA A 60 -15.60 -0.75 -5.04
CA ALA A 60 -16.93 -0.35 -5.48
C ALA A 60 -17.28 1.07 -4.99
N LYS A 61 -16.94 1.41 -3.74
CA LYS A 61 -17.12 2.76 -3.20
C LYS A 61 -16.28 3.80 -3.96
N ALA A 62 -15.04 3.48 -4.35
CA ALA A 62 -14.23 4.36 -5.18
C ALA A 62 -14.90 4.66 -6.52
N ILE A 63 -15.38 3.63 -7.22
CA ILE A 63 -16.09 3.77 -8.50
C ILE A 63 -17.35 4.64 -8.32
N TYR A 64 -18.11 4.43 -7.24
CA TYR A 64 -19.27 5.27 -6.94
C TYR A 64 -18.90 6.71 -6.66
N VAL A 65 -17.83 6.99 -5.92
CA VAL A 65 -17.36 8.35 -5.69
C VAL A 65 -17.05 9.05 -7.01
N LEU A 66 -16.35 8.37 -7.92
CA LEU A 66 -16.06 8.91 -9.27
C LEU A 66 -17.35 9.17 -10.04
N LYS A 67 -18.27 8.21 -10.06
CA LYS A 67 -19.56 8.34 -10.72
C LYS A 67 -20.37 9.52 -10.15
N PHE A 68 -20.45 9.65 -8.83
CA PHE A 68 -21.16 10.74 -8.18
C PHE A 68 -20.54 12.10 -8.49
N PHE A 69 -19.21 12.17 -8.55
CA PHE A 69 -18.53 13.39 -8.92
C PHE A 69 -18.78 13.78 -10.39
N MET A 70 -18.78 12.81 -11.32
CA MET A 70 -19.06 13.06 -12.74
C MET A 70 -20.50 13.50 -12.99
N PHE A 71 -21.48 12.84 -12.35
CA PHE A 71 -22.90 13.12 -12.54
C PHE A 71 -23.48 14.08 -11.50
N GLN A 72 -22.64 14.84 -10.79
CA GLN A 72 -23.03 15.73 -9.69
C GLN A 72 -24.12 16.75 -10.02
N THR A 73 -24.38 17.05 -11.30
CA THR A 73 -25.47 17.94 -11.75
C THR A 73 -26.84 17.26 -11.75
N GLN A 74 -26.88 15.93 -11.84
CA GLN A 74 -28.11 15.14 -11.82
C GLN A 74 -28.66 14.92 -10.40
N PHE A 75 -27.96 15.40 -9.37
CA PHE A 75 -28.28 15.13 -7.97
C PHE A 75 -28.20 16.40 -7.13
N ALA A 76 -29.12 16.53 -6.18
CA ALA A 76 -29.10 17.60 -5.19
C ALA A 76 -28.02 17.34 -4.11
N LEU A 77 -26.76 17.55 -4.46
CA LEU A 77 -25.63 17.50 -3.53
C LEU A 77 -25.49 18.82 -2.77
N THR A 78 -25.31 18.73 -1.46
CA THR A 78 -24.90 19.89 -0.66
C THR A 78 -23.49 20.33 -1.05
N ARG A 79 -23.16 21.60 -0.79
CA ARG A 79 -21.81 22.15 -1.04
C ARG A 79 -20.72 21.34 -0.33
N VAL A 80 -21.02 20.83 0.87
CA VAL A 80 -20.09 20.00 1.67
C VAL A 80 -19.90 18.63 1.01
N GLU A 81 -20.99 17.93 0.65
CA GLU A 81 -20.90 16.62 -0.01
C GLU A 81 -20.13 16.72 -1.33
N LYS A 82 -20.39 17.75 -2.14
CA LYS A 82 -19.67 17.99 -3.39
C LYS A 82 -18.18 18.22 -3.16
N LYS A 83 -17.81 19.03 -2.15
CA LYS A 83 -16.41 19.25 -1.78
C LYS A 83 -15.74 17.96 -1.33
N SER A 84 -16.37 17.19 -0.45
CA SER A 84 -15.84 15.92 0.06
C SER A 84 -15.69 14.87 -1.03
N LEU A 85 -16.69 14.71 -1.91
CA LEU A 85 -16.61 13.81 -3.07
C LEU A 85 -15.47 14.21 -4.02
N GLY A 86 -15.30 15.52 -4.27
CA GLY A 86 -14.20 16.03 -5.10
C GLY A 86 -12.82 15.70 -4.51
N ARG A 87 -12.62 15.89 -3.20
CA ARG A 87 -11.37 15.54 -2.52
C ARG A 87 -11.02 14.05 -2.66
N ILE A 88 -12.00 13.18 -2.42
CA ILE A 88 -11.82 11.73 -2.54
C ILE A 88 -11.60 11.33 -4.01
N ALA A 89 -12.36 11.89 -4.95
CA ALA A 89 -12.21 11.61 -6.38
C ALA A 89 -10.81 12.00 -6.89
N SER A 90 -10.31 13.18 -6.50
CA SER A 90 -8.95 13.63 -6.82
C SER A 90 -7.90 12.67 -6.30
N PHE A 91 -8.04 12.18 -5.05
CA PHE A 91 -7.15 11.17 -4.49
C PHE A 91 -7.22 9.86 -5.26
N ILE A 92 -8.44 9.40 -5.59
CA ILE A 92 -8.65 8.14 -6.32
C ILE A 92 -7.87 8.15 -7.64
N VAL A 93 -8.10 9.19 -8.45
CA VAL A 93 -7.51 9.31 -9.79
C VAL A 93 -6.00 9.55 -9.73
N SER A 94 -5.53 10.38 -8.79
CA SER A 94 -4.13 10.81 -8.75
C SER A 94 -3.18 9.75 -8.15
N THR A 95 -3.66 8.96 -7.18
CA THR A 95 -2.79 8.07 -6.40
C THR A 95 -3.33 6.65 -6.29
N TYR A 96 -4.56 6.46 -5.79
CA TYR A 96 -5.10 5.16 -5.38
C TYR A 96 -5.18 4.14 -6.51
N VAL A 97 -5.68 4.55 -7.68
CA VAL A 97 -5.86 3.68 -8.87
C VAL A 97 -4.55 2.95 -9.20
N PHE A 98 -3.43 3.67 -9.20
CA PHE A 98 -2.12 3.08 -9.49
C PHE A 98 -1.76 1.96 -8.51
N GLY A 99 -1.94 2.19 -7.21
CA GLY A 99 -1.66 1.18 -6.18
C GLY A 99 -2.55 -0.04 -6.31
N TRP A 100 -3.85 0.17 -6.54
CA TRP A 100 -4.82 -0.91 -6.65
C TRP A 100 -4.56 -1.85 -7.83
N PHE A 101 -4.36 -1.32 -9.04
CA PHE A 101 -4.15 -2.14 -10.23
C PHE A 101 -2.83 -2.92 -10.21
N GLU A 102 -1.85 -2.41 -9.47
CA GLU A 102 -0.55 -3.06 -9.29
C GLU A 102 -0.53 -4.05 -8.11
N ALA A 103 -1.58 -4.09 -7.29
CA ALA A 103 -1.70 -4.98 -6.12
C ALA A 103 -1.58 -6.48 -6.43
N PRO A 104 -2.09 -7.02 -7.56
CA PRO A 104 -1.98 -8.44 -7.90
C PRO A 104 -0.55 -8.93 -8.19
N PHE A 105 0.41 -8.03 -8.41
CA PHE A 105 1.77 -8.39 -8.81
C PHE A 105 2.73 -8.40 -7.61
N PRO A 106 3.02 -9.58 -7.01
CA PRO A 106 3.85 -9.65 -5.80
C PRO A 106 5.31 -9.28 -6.05
N ILE A 107 5.88 -9.69 -7.19
CA ILE A 107 7.27 -9.37 -7.58
C ILE A 107 7.49 -7.85 -7.63
N ARG A 108 6.45 -7.11 -8.04
CA ARG A 108 6.46 -5.67 -8.23
C ARG A 108 6.10 -4.88 -6.97
N ALA A 109 5.63 -5.56 -5.92
CA ALA A 109 5.07 -4.91 -4.74
C ALA A 109 6.04 -3.92 -4.08
N PRO A 110 7.31 -4.26 -3.83
CA PRO A 110 8.22 -3.37 -3.11
C PRO A 110 8.40 -1.99 -3.75
N GLU A 111 8.74 -1.98 -5.04
CA GLU A 111 8.91 -0.76 -5.81
C GLU A 111 7.60 0.02 -5.95
N ASN A 112 6.48 -0.68 -6.17
CA ASN A 112 5.18 -0.04 -6.26
C ASN A 112 4.78 0.63 -4.94
N ASP A 113 5.14 0.04 -3.79
CA ASP A 113 4.84 0.56 -2.47
C ASP A 113 5.71 1.79 -2.13
N VAL A 114 7.01 1.76 -2.45
CA VAL A 114 7.89 2.94 -2.35
C VAL A 114 7.40 4.07 -3.25
N ARG A 115 7.04 3.75 -4.51
CA ARG A 115 6.50 4.72 -5.46
C ARG A 115 5.17 5.30 -4.98
N PHE A 116 4.31 4.47 -4.37
CA PHE A 116 3.05 4.91 -3.81
C PHE A 116 3.27 5.91 -2.66
N LEU A 117 4.20 5.65 -1.74
CA LEU A 117 4.58 6.59 -0.69
C LEU A 117 5.09 7.93 -1.26
N LYS A 118 5.97 7.90 -2.27
CA LYS A 118 6.47 9.12 -2.94
C LYS A 118 5.36 9.90 -3.65
N ARG A 119 4.39 9.20 -4.25
CA ARG A 119 3.18 9.82 -4.80
C ARG A 119 2.32 10.46 -3.73
N LEU A 120 2.16 9.82 -2.57
CA LEU A 120 1.42 10.40 -1.45
C LEU A 120 2.07 11.68 -0.91
N LEU A 121 3.40 11.72 -0.80
CA LEU A 121 4.13 12.95 -0.47
C LEU A 121 3.87 14.05 -1.51
N SER A 122 3.93 13.70 -2.79
CA SER A 122 3.68 14.67 -3.87
C SER A 122 2.24 15.17 -3.83
N TYR A 123 1.28 14.29 -3.51
CA TYR A 123 -0.14 14.60 -3.39
C TYR A 123 -0.46 15.46 -2.15
N GLU A 124 0.44 15.54 -1.17
CA GLU A 124 0.27 16.41 -0.02
C GLU A 124 0.13 17.89 -0.41
N LYS A 125 0.73 18.30 -1.54
CA LYS A 125 0.56 19.64 -2.13
C LYS A 125 -0.87 19.92 -2.60
N VAL A 126 -1.65 18.88 -2.90
CA VAL A 126 -3.04 18.95 -3.38
C VAL A 126 -4.01 18.89 -2.20
N ASP A 127 -3.83 17.90 -1.32
CA ASP A 127 -4.70 17.72 -0.15
C ASP A 127 -3.90 17.12 1.02
N PRO A 128 -3.43 17.96 1.97
CA PRO A 128 -2.52 17.52 3.02
C PRO A 128 -3.19 16.57 4.02
N GLU A 129 -4.46 16.80 4.36
CA GLU A 129 -5.19 15.97 5.32
C GLU A 129 -5.39 14.55 4.78
N VAL A 130 -5.80 14.44 3.50
CA VAL A 130 -6.01 13.14 2.84
C VAL A 130 -4.69 12.41 2.64
N ALA A 131 -3.64 13.13 2.21
CA ALA A 131 -2.31 12.56 2.05
C ALA A 131 -1.76 12.02 3.37
N GLN A 132 -1.83 12.80 4.45
CA GLN A 132 -1.32 12.39 5.77
C GLN A 132 -2.07 11.19 6.32
N ALA A 133 -3.40 11.13 6.16
CA ALA A 133 -4.18 9.97 6.55
C ALA A 133 -3.78 8.72 5.76
N ALA A 134 -3.58 8.85 4.44
CA ALA A 134 -3.10 7.76 3.59
C ALA A 134 -1.70 7.28 4.00
N ILE A 135 -0.74 8.20 4.17
CA ILE A 135 0.64 7.91 4.56
C ILE A 135 0.65 7.19 5.91
N LYS A 136 -0.02 7.74 6.92
CA LYS A 136 -0.10 7.13 8.26
C LYS A 136 -0.65 5.72 8.18
N LYS A 137 -1.70 5.49 7.39
CA LYS A 137 -2.33 4.18 7.25
C LYS A 137 -1.45 3.20 6.48
N PHE A 138 -0.81 3.64 5.39
CA PHE A 138 0.02 2.79 4.54
C PHE A 138 1.36 2.45 5.22
N SER A 139 2.06 3.42 5.81
CA SER A 139 3.32 3.22 6.53
C SER A 139 3.18 2.23 7.68
N GLY A 140 2.05 2.26 8.41
CA GLY A 140 1.75 1.30 9.46
C GLY A 140 1.43 -0.13 8.97
N ARG A 141 1.46 -0.38 7.66
CA ARG A 141 1.18 -1.67 7.04
C ARG A 141 2.34 -2.23 6.22
N LEU A 142 3.49 -1.55 6.17
CA LEU A 142 4.67 -1.98 5.41
C LEU A 142 5.44 -3.17 6.05
N TRP A 143 4.90 -3.83 7.07
CA TRP A 143 5.56 -4.94 7.76
C TRP A 143 5.92 -6.09 6.80
N TYR A 144 5.14 -6.31 5.74
CA TYR A 144 5.40 -7.36 4.73
C TYR A 144 6.52 -6.99 3.76
N LEU A 145 6.93 -5.72 3.71
CA LEU A 145 7.95 -5.22 2.78
C LEU A 145 9.39 -5.48 3.29
N GLY A 146 9.57 -5.68 4.60
CA GLY A 146 10.87 -5.47 5.24
C GLY A 146 11.75 -6.69 5.51
N GLU A 147 11.28 -7.93 5.32
CA GLU A 147 12.14 -9.10 5.62
C GLU A 147 12.03 -10.15 4.53
N GLU A 148 10.94 -10.91 4.45
CA GLU A 148 10.89 -12.10 3.58
C GLU A 148 10.63 -11.81 2.10
N MET A 149 10.19 -10.60 1.76
CA MET A 149 9.68 -10.29 0.42
C MET A 149 10.64 -9.46 -0.42
N ILE A 150 11.60 -8.79 0.21
CA ILE A 150 12.46 -7.82 -0.45
C ILE A 150 13.34 -8.47 -1.52
N PHE A 151 13.69 -9.75 -1.38
CA PHE A 151 14.46 -10.49 -2.38
C PHE A 151 13.66 -11.02 -3.59
N LEU A 152 12.32 -11.00 -3.55
CA LEU A 152 11.52 -11.21 -4.77
C LEU A 152 11.83 -10.14 -5.82
N PHE A 153 12.28 -8.97 -5.37
CA PHE A 153 12.61 -7.84 -6.22
C PHE A 153 13.88 -8.03 -7.06
N LEU A 154 14.77 -8.94 -6.67
CA LEU A 154 15.91 -9.33 -7.52
C LEU A 154 15.44 -9.82 -8.90
N PHE A 155 14.20 -10.31 -8.99
CA PHE A 155 13.57 -10.78 -10.21
C PHE A 155 12.68 -9.73 -10.92
N ASP A 156 12.47 -8.55 -10.33
CA ASP A 156 11.78 -7.46 -11.04
C ASP A 156 12.74 -6.87 -12.09
N ASN A 157 12.26 -6.74 -13.33
CA ASN A 157 13.04 -6.22 -14.45
C ASN A 157 13.06 -4.69 -14.52
N ARG A 158 12.22 -4.01 -13.74
CA ARG A 158 12.17 -2.54 -13.65
C ARG A 158 13.28 -1.95 -12.78
N VAL A 159 13.99 -2.82 -12.07
CA VAL A 159 15.07 -2.49 -11.14
C VAL A 159 16.37 -2.55 -11.87
N ASP A 160 17.13 -1.47 -11.80
CA ASP A 160 18.48 -1.48 -12.33
C ASP A 160 19.38 -2.43 -11.55
N GLU A 161 20.38 -2.96 -12.25
CA GLU A 161 21.33 -3.91 -11.71
C GLU A 161 22.14 -3.33 -10.55
N LYS A 162 22.37 -2.01 -10.53
CA LYS A 162 23.09 -1.32 -9.46
C LYS A 162 22.31 -1.37 -8.15
N THR A 163 21.01 -1.12 -8.15
CA THR A 163 20.17 -1.29 -6.96
C THR A 163 20.14 -2.74 -6.49
N LYS A 164 20.03 -3.72 -7.41
CA LYS A 164 20.08 -5.14 -7.03
C LYS A 164 21.41 -5.51 -6.37
N LYS A 165 22.53 -5.05 -6.92
CA LYS A 165 23.87 -5.23 -6.32
C LYS A 165 23.96 -4.58 -4.95
N GLN A 166 23.46 -3.35 -4.79
CA GLN A 166 23.43 -2.67 -3.49
C GLN A 166 22.63 -3.42 -2.44
N MET A 167 21.47 -4.00 -2.81
CA MET A 167 20.68 -4.84 -1.90
C MET A 167 21.46 -6.07 -1.41
N VAL A 168 22.19 -6.73 -2.32
CA VAL A 168 23.04 -7.88 -1.99
C VAL A 168 24.22 -7.46 -1.11
N GLU A 169 24.83 -6.31 -1.36
CA GLU A 169 25.94 -5.80 -0.54
C GLU A 169 25.48 -5.39 0.87
N VAL A 170 24.31 -4.77 1.02
CA VAL A 170 23.71 -4.49 2.34
C VAL A 170 23.42 -5.78 3.10
N PHE A 171 22.94 -6.82 2.40
CA PHE A 171 22.76 -8.14 2.99
C PHE A 171 24.08 -8.75 3.50
N LYS A 172 25.15 -8.70 2.69
CA LYS A 172 26.47 -9.28 3.05
C LYS A 172 27.14 -8.55 4.20
N THR A 173 27.07 -7.22 4.18
CA THR A 173 27.78 -6.37 5.17
C THR A 173 27.05 -6.31 6.50
N GLY A 174 25.77 -6.70 6.57
CA GLY A 174 24.96 -6.59 7.78
C GLY A 174 24.64 -5.14 8.17
N ASN A 175 25.00 -4.16 7.33
CA ASN A 175 24.75 -2.73 7.55
C ASN A 175 23.28 -2.38 7.26
N HIS A 176 22.37 -2.91 8.10
CA HIS A 176 20.94 -2.75 7.94
C HIS A 176 20.48 -1.35 8.37
N CYS A 177 19.89 -0.59 7.45
CA CYS A 177 19.48 0.80 7.74
C CYS A 177 18.22 0.92 8.64
N PHE A 178 17.34 -0.09 8.66
CA PHE A 178 16.03 -0.02 9.35
C PHE A 178 15.83 -1.07 10.45
N VAL A 179 16.84 -1.88 10.76
CA VAL A 179 16.74 -2.95 11.76
C VAL A 179 17.46 -2.52 13.04
N LYS A 180 16.72 -2.06 14.04
CA LYS A 180 17.25 -1.97 15.42
C LYS A 180 17.41 -3.40 15.96
N GLU A 181 18.48 -3.67 16.71
CA GLU A 181 19.03 -5.02 16.97
C GLU A 181 18.16 -6.00 17.79
N ASN A 182 16.98 -5.63 18.29
CA ASN A 182 16.22 -6.45 19.26
C ASN A 182 14.77 -6.71 18.83
N PHE A 183 14.50 -7.48 17.77
CA PHE A 183 13.12 -7.81 17.36
C PHE A 183 12.86 -9.30 17.16
N THR A 184 11.88 -9.82 17.90
CA THR A 184 11.39 -11.19 17.73
C THR A 184 10.38 -11.30 16.56
N PRO A 185 10.18 -12.49 15.96
CA PRO A 185 9.32 -12.71 14.78
C PRO A 185 7.85 -12.32 14.94
N PHE A 186 7.37 -12.13 16.18
CA PHE A 186 5.98 -11.74 16.47
C PHE A 186 5.83 -10.22 16.68
N GLU A 187 6.92 -9.54 17.05
CA GLU A 187 6.99 -8.09 17.22
C GLU A 187 7.18 -7.34 15.90
N SER A 188 7.66 -8.01 14.85
CA SER A 188 7.73 -7.51 13.46
C SER A 188 6.36 -7.07 12.90
N ARG A 189 5.25 -7.60 13.43
CA ARG A 189 3.88 -7.14 13.08
C ARG A 189 3.56 -5.74 13.62
N LYS A 190 4.38 -5.23 14.54
CA LYS A 190 4.36 -3.86 15.07
C LYS A 190 5.54 -3.05 14.55
N ILE A 191 6.01 -3.29 13.31
CA ILE A 191 6.77 -2.28 12.59
C ILE A 191 5.86 -1.04 12.44
N LYS A 192 5.88 -0.19 13.46
CA LYS A 192 5.70 1.24 13.30
C LYS A 192 6.98 1.69 12.59
N ALA A 193 7.05 1.42 11.28
CA ALA A 193 7.84 2.28 10.44
C ALA A 193 7.14 3.64 10.53
N ILE A 194 7.50 4.41 11.55
CA ILE A 194 7.27 5.84 11.56
C ILE A 194 8.25 6.33 10.51
N VAL A 195 7.91 6.13 9.24
CA VAL A 195 8.64 6.75 8.14
C VAL A 195 8.28 8.22 8.28
N CYS A 196 9.19 9.02 8.83
CA CYS A 196 9.04 10.46 8.82
C CYS A 196 9.03 10.90 7.35
N LYS A 197 8.43 12.05 7.03
CA LYS A 197 8.37 12.53 5.64
C LYS A 197 9.76 12.60 4.98
N SER A 198 10.77 13.02 5.75
CA SER A 198 12.18 13.05 5.35
C SER A 198 12.72 11.69 4.93
N ASP A 199 12.23 10.62 5.56
CA ASP A 199 12.70 9.25 5.32
C ASP A 199 12.02 8.67 4.07
N ILE A 200 10.79 9.10 3.76
CA ILE A 200 10.07 8.66 2.56
C ILE A 200 10.74 9.19 1.28
N GLU A 201 11.21 10.44 1.28
CA GLU A 201 11.86 11.04 0.09
C GLU A 201 13.12 10.27 -0.30
N ASN A 202 13.91 9.90 0.71
CA ASN A 202 15.15 9.15 0.55
C ASN A 202 14.95 7.63 0.62
N LEU A 203 13.70 7.16 0.63
CA LEU A 203 13.41 5.74 0.73
C LEU A 203 13.87 5.03 -0.54
N ARG A 204 14.74 4.05 -0.33
CA ARG A 204 15.26 3.14 -1.34
C ARG A 204 14.98 1.70 -0.93
N LEU A 205 15.34 0.74 -1.76
CA LEU A 205 14.92 -0.65 -1.57
C LEU A 205 15.93 -1.45 -0.75
N GLU A 206 17.20 -1.10 -0.86
CA GLU A 206 18.28 -1.61 -0.01
C GLU A 206 18.02 -1.36 1.49
N HIS A 207 17.25 -0.32 1.81
CA HIS A 207 16.83 0.01 3.17
C HIS A 207 15.95 -1.07 3.83
N PHE A 208 15.23 -1.86 3.03
CA PHE A 208 14.37 -2.94 3.52
C PHE A 208 15.10 -4.28 3.62
N VAL A 209 16.39 -4.33 3.28
CA VAL A 209 17.17 -5.58 3.33
C VAL A 209 17.66 -5.82 4.75
N SER A 210 17.31 -6.99 5.29
CA SER A 210 17.77 -7.51 6.57
C SER A 210 18.46 -8.88 6.42
N ALA A 211 19.17 -9.34 7.45
CA ALA A 211 19.71 -10.70 7.52
C ALA A 211 18.62 -11.79 7.33
N ARG A 212 17.35 -11.48 7.63
CA ARG A 212 16.21 -12.38 7.44
C ARG A 212 15.70 -12.45 6.00
N SER A 213 16.20 -11.61 5.10
CA SER A 213 15.77 -11.63 3.69
C SER A 213 16.03 -12.96 2.99
N ILE A 214 17.02 -13.72 3.47
CA ILE A 214 17.34 -15.05 2.95
C ILE A 214 16.24 -16.09 3.20
N ARG A 215 15.37 -15.86 4.20
CA ARG A 215 14.29 -16.78 4.59
C ARG A 215 13.33 -17.09 3.44
N LEU A 216 13.19 -16.18 2.48
CA LEU A 216 12.46 -16.42 1.24
C LEU A 216 12.95 -17.69 0.52
N PHE A 217 14.27 -17.79 0.34
CA PHE A 217 14.90 -18.89 -0.39
C PHE A 217 14.87 -20.18 0.41
N GLU A 218 15.00 -20.09 1.74
CA GLU A 218 14.85 -21.23 2.65
C GLU A 218 13.44 -21.83 2.56
N ILE A 219 12.39 -20.99 2.63
CA ILE A 219 10.99 -21.43 2.51
C ILE A 219 10.71 -22.05 1.14
N LEU A 220 11.26 -21.46 0.08
CA LEU A 220 11.10 -21.96 -1.28
C LEU A 220 12.02 -23.13 -1.63
N ASN A 221 12.93 -23.52 -0.73
CA ASN A 221 13.97 -24.54 -0.94
C ASN A 221 14.82 -24.25 -2.20
N ILE A 222 15.21 -22.98 -2.38
CA ILE A 222 16.08 -22.51 -3.46
C ILE A 222 17.48 -22.29 -2.90
N ASP A 223 18.50 -22.80 -3.58
CA ASP A 223 19.90 -22.52 -3.21
C ASP A 223 20.18 -21.02 -3.29
N SER A 224 20.75 -20.43 -2.24
CA SER A 224 20.99 -19.00 -2.12
C SER A 224 22.45 -18.62 -2.40
N LYS A 225 23.33 -19.58 -2.71
CA LYS A 225 24.76 -19.34 -2.98
C LYS A 225 25.00 -18.38 -4.13
N TRP A 226 24.14 -18.40 -5.16
CA TRP A 226 24.24 -17.48 -6.31
C TRP A 226 24.10 -16.00 -5.91
N LEU A 227 23.43 -15.69 -4.79
CA LEU A 227 23.36 -14.31 -4.28
C LEU A 227 24.75 -13.78 -3.91
N LEU A 228 25.62 -14.66 -3.39
CA LEU A 228 26.99 -14.28 -3.05
C LEU A 228 27.82 -13.97 -4.29
N GLU A 229 27.47 -14.56 -5.44
CA GLU A 229 28.13 -14.37 -6.72
C GLU A 229 27.63 -13.14 -7.51
N MET A 230 26.39 -12.67 -7.25
CA MET A 230 25.79 -11.51 -7.94
C MET A 230 26.59 -10.20 -7.82
N GLY A 231 27.41 -10.05 -6.78
CA GLY A 231 28.25 -8.86 -6.59
C GLY A 231 29.63 -8.93 -7.26
N ARG A 232 30.02 -10.07 -7.86
CA ARG A 232 31.36 -10.28 -8.44
C ARG A 232 31.43 -10.11 -9.96
N ARG A 233 30.29 -9.99 -10.65
CA ARG A 233 30.21 -9.81 -12.10
C ARG A 233 29.86 -8.38 -12.46
#